data_AF-A0A3A8HF59-F1
#
_entry.id   AF-A0A3A8HF59-F1
#
_cell.length_a   1.000
_cell.length_b   1.000
_cell.length_c   1.000
_cell.angle_alpha   90.00
_cell.angle_beta   90.00
_cell.angle_gamma   90.00
#
_symmetry.space_group_name_H-M   'P 1'
#
loop_
_entity.id
_entity.type
_entity.pdbx_description
1 polymer ?
#
loop_
_entity_poly.entity_id
_entity_poly.type
_entity_poly.pdbx_seq_one_letter_code
_entity_poly.pdbx_strand_id
1 'polypeptide(L)'
;MLLSTLVWGLSVAEDSWAQEATQVVEALNLLTVLAAPRLYERWCTQAPAEELRTVLQSRIAALANYCAKAWGSPDAERFRSAAPKVRALAEALAAAPTGHLMEPGWNIQARECLDALGVQAPPGGWESFEGLPPGSD
;
A
#
# COMPACT_ATOMS: atom_id res chain seq x y z
N MET A 1 -17.80 -9.03 40.01
CA MET A 1 -16.46 -8.73 39.46
C MET A 1 -16.45 -9.03 37.95
N LEU A 2 -17.01 -8.13 37.14
CA LEU A 2 -17.14 -8.30 35.67
C LEU A 2 -16.92 -6.98 34.91
N LEU A 3 -16.00 -6.13 35.39
CA LEU A 3 -15.71 -4.82 34.77
C LEU A 3 -14.23 -4.61 34.41
N SER A 4 -13.33 -5.50 34.82
CA SER A 4 -11.89 -5.32 34.61
C SER A 4 -11.38 -5.83 33.25
N THR A 5 -12.12 -6.71 32.56
CA THR A 5 -11.71 -7.28 31.27
C THR A 5 -12.13 -6.43 30.06
N LEU A 6 -13.18 -5.61 30.20
CA LEU A 6 -13.72 -4.78 29.12
C LEU A 6 -12.86 -3.54 28.85
N VAL A 7 -12.26 -2.94 29.89
CA VAL A 7 -11.48 -1.71 29.77
C VAL A 7 -10.14 -1.93 29.05
N TRP A 8 -9.48 -3.08 29.27
CA TRP A 8 -8.24 -3.42 28.54
C TRP A 8 -8.52 -3.93 27.13
N GLY A 9 -9.63 -4.65 26.92
CA GLY A 9 -10.03 -5.12 25.59
C GLY A 9 -10.41 -3.98 24.63
N LEU A 10 -11.03 -2.91 25.14
CA LEU A 10 -11.41 -1.75 24.30
C LEU A 10 -10.20 -0.92 23.90
N SER A 11 -9.27 -0.65 24.82
CA SER A 11 -8.03 0.10 24.52
C SER A 11 -7.11 -0.67 23.56
N VAL A 12 -6.91 -1.98 23.78
CA VAL A 12 -6.11 -2.81 22.87
C VAL A 12 -6.77 -2.96 21.50
N ALA A 13 -8.11 -3.05 21.46
CA ALA A 13 -8.84 -3.02 20.20
C ALA A 13 -8.65 -1.68 19.47
N GLU A 14 -8.85 -0.55 20.14
CA GLU A 14 -8.65 0.79 19.57
C GLU A 14 -7.23 0.99 19.05
N ASP A 15 -6.21 0.57 19.80
CA ASP A 15 -4.81 0.62 19.37
C ASP A 15 -4.55 -0.28 18.16
N SER A 16 -5.14 -1.48 18.13
CA SER A 16 -5.01 -2.41 17.00
C SER A 16 -5.68 -1.88 15.73
N TRP A 17 -6.83 -1.21 15.87
CA TRP A 17 -7.56 -0.60 14.76
C TRP A 17 -6.83 0.63 14.22
N ALA A 18 -6.29 1.49 15.09
CA ALA A 18 -5.49 2.64 14.68
C ALA A 18 -4.21 2.21 13.97
N GLN A 19 -3.57 1.12 14.44
CA GLN A 19 -2.40 0.55 13.80
C GLN A 19 -2.72 -0.04 12.42
N GLU A 20 -3.82 -0.80 12.27
CA GLU A 20 -4.25 -1.34 10.97
C GLU A 20 -4.61 -0.22 9.99
N ALA A 21 -5.32 0.82 10.45
CA ALA A 21 -5.62 2.00 9.63
C ALA A 21 -4.34 2.72 9.15
N THR A 22 -3.36 2.90 10.03
CA THR A 22 -2.06 3.49 9.68
C THR A 22 -1.35 2.65 8.63
N GLN A 23 -1.30 1.33 8.79
CA GLN A 23 -0.67 0.43 7.82
C GLN A 23 -1.36 0.47 6.45
N VAL A 24 -2.69 0.59 6.42
CA VAL A 24 -3.47 0.71 5.18
C VAL A 24 -3.16 2.03 4.46
N VAL A 25 -3.09 3.15 5.20
CA VAL A 25 -2.72 4.45 4.62
C VAL A 25 -1.28 4.42 4.08
N GLU A 26 -0.35 3.87 4.85
CA GLU A 26 1.03 3.69 4.39
C GLU A 26 1.11 2.81 3.13
N ALA A 27 0.30 1.74 3.06
CA ALA A 27 0.22 0.88 1.89
C ALA A 27 -0.31 1.60 0.64
N LEU A 28 -1.35 2.44 0.80
CA LEU A 28 -1.87 3.24 -0.31
C LEU A 28 -0.86 4.27 -0.81
N ASN A 29 -0.11 4.89 0.10
CA ASN A 29 0.98 5.80 -0.25
C ASN A 29 2.08 5.05 -1.02
N LEU A 30 2.46 3.85 -0.57
CA LEU A 30 3.45 3.02 -1.26
C LEU A 30 2.97 2.54 -2.63
N LEU A 31 1.69 2.18 -2.78
CA LEU A 31 1.12 1.89 -4.10
C LEU A 31 1.20 3.09 -5.04
N THR A 32 0.94 4.29 -4.52
CA THR A 32 1.05 5.55 -5.28
C THR A 32 2.50 5.82 -5.71
N VAL A 33 3.47 5.53 -4.84
CA VAL A 33 4.90 5.59 -5.17
C VAL A 33 5.25 4.57 -6.25
N LEU A 34 4.84 3.30 -6.09
CA LEU A 34 5.09 2.23 -7.08
C LEU A 34 4.47 2.54 -8.45
N ALA A 35 3.28 3.15 -8.47
CA ALA A 35 2.59 3.56 -9.69
C ALA A 35 3.33 4.65 -10.48
N ALA A 36 4.32 5.30 -9.86
CA ALA A 36 5.04 6.46 -10.37
C ALA A 36 6.56 6.18 -10.44
N PRO A 37 7.09 5.68 -11.57
CA PRO A 37 8.49 5.25 -11.70
C PRO A 37 9.53 6.19 -11.10
N ARG A 38 9.47 7.50 -11.35
CA ARG A 38 10.46 8.45 -10.82
C ARG A 38 10.35 8.68 -9.31
N LEU A 39 9.16 8.54 -8.74
CA LEU A 39 8.97 8.62 -7.29
C LEU A 39 9.48 7.36 -6.63
N TYR A 40 9.24 6.21 -7.26
CA TYR A 40 9.76 4.94 -6.81
C TYR A 40 11.30 4.90 -6.82
N GLU A 41 11.93 5.37 -7.89
CA GLU A 41 13.39 5.52 -7.95
C GLU A 41 13.93 6.39 -6.81
N ARG A 42 13.29 7.54 -6.54
CA ARG A 42 13.64 8.41 -5.41
C ARG A 42 13.40 7.76 -4.05
N TRP A 43 12.34 6.96 -3.92
CA TRP A 43 12.03 6.24 -2.69
C TRP A 43 13.07 5.16 -2.40
N CYS A 44 13.56 4.46 -3.43
CA CYS A 44 14.63 3.46 -3.32
C CYS A 44 15.95 4.02 -2.78
N THR A 45 16.15 5.34 -2.75
CA THR A 45 17.35 5.98 -2.18
C THR A 45 17.19 6.47 -0.74
N GLN A 46 16.00 6.34 -0.13
CA GLN A 46 15.71 6.96 1.18
C GLN A 46 16.24 6.16 2.38
N ALA A 47 16.39 4.84 2.23
CA ALA A 47 16.84 3.94 3.30
C ALA A 47 17.50 2.69 2.69
N PRO A 48 18.13 1.83 3.51
CA PRO A 48 18.68 0.57 3.05
C PRO A 48 17.62 -0.33 2.39
N ALA A 49 18.01 -1.03 1.32
CA ALA A 49 17.09 -1.84 0.51
C ALA A 49 16.33 -2.90 1.33
N GLU A 50 16.96 -3.48 2.36
CA GLU A 50 16.31 -4.48 3.23
C GLU A 50 15.17 -3.86 4.06
N GLU A 51 15.35 -2.64 4.55
CA GLU A 51 14.34 -1.90 5.30
C GLU A 51 13.17 -1.52 4.38
N LEU A 52 13.47 -0.94 3.22
CA LEU A 52 12.49 -0.57 2.21
C LEU A 52 11.66 -1.78 1.76
N ARG A 53 12.30 -2.92 1.52
CA ARG A 53 11.63 -4.18 1.22
C ARG A 53 10.69 -4.61 2.33
N THR A 54 11.16 -4.59 3.57
CA THR A 54 10.36 -5.02 4.73
C THR A 54 9.13 -4.14 4.90
N VAL A 55 9.30 -2.83 4.75
CA VAL A 55 8.19 -1.87 4.75
C VAL A 55 7.23 -2.19 3.61
N LEU A 56 7.70 -2.30 2.37
CA LEU A 56 6.84 -2.54 1.22
C LEU A 56 6.04 -3.85 1.35
N GLN A 57 6.72 -4.97 1.62
CA GLN A 57 6.08 -6.27 1.75
C GLN A 57 5.05 -6.28 2.90
N SER A 58 5.41 -5.76 4.08
CA SER A 58 4.50 -5.73 5.23
C SER A 58 3.26 -4.89 4.96
N ARG A 59 3.39 -3.73 4.31
CA ARG A 59 2.27 -2.83 4.04
C ARG A 59 1.34 -3.35 2.95
N ILE A 60 1.87 -3.86 1.84
CA ILE A 60 1.01 -4.43 0.79
C ILE A 60 0.29 -5.70 1.29
N ALA A 61 0.93 -6.51 2.14
CA ALA A 61 0.28 -7.65 2.79
C ALA A 61 -0.84 -7.21 3.76
N ALA A 62 -0.60 -6.17 4.58
CA ALA A 62 -1.61 -5.61 5.46
C ALA A 62 -2.81 -5.08 4.67
N LEU A 63 -2.57 -4.38 3.56
CA LEU A 63 -3.62 -3.92 2.66
C LEU A 63 -4.43 -5.08 2.06
N ALA A 64 -3.77 -6.15 1.61
CA ALA A 64 -4.48 -7.34 1.08
C ALA A 64 -5.39 -7.98 2.14
N ASN A 65 -4.96 -8.01 3.40
CA ASN A 65 -5.76 -8.51 4.52
C ASN A 65 -6.94 -7.59 4.82
N TYR A 66 -6.70 -6.28 4.86
CA TYR A 66 -7.75 -5.29 5.04
C TYR A 66 -8.81 -5.38 3.94
N CYS A 67 -8.40 -5.45 2.67
CA CYS A 67 -9.32 -5.56 1.54
C CYS A 67 -10.19 -6.81 1.60
N ALA A 68 -9.64 -7.94 2.05
CA ALA A 68 -10.40 -9.19 2.18
C ALA A 68 -11.44 -9.13 3.32
N LYS A 69 -11.09 -8.46 4.42
CA LYS A 69 -11.99 -8.27 5.58
C LYS A 69 -13.06 -7.21 5.32
N ALA A 70 -12.65 -6.08 4.74
CA ALA A 70 -13.46 -4.91 4.41
C ALA A 70 -14.39 -4.43 5.54
N TRP A 71 -13.92 -4.44 6.79
CA TRP A 71 -14.74 -4.27 7.98
C TRP A 71 -15.60 -3.01 7.98
N GLY A 72 -16.91 -3.19 7.79
CA GLY A 72 -17.90 -2.11 7.92
C GLY A 72 -17.73 -0.95 6.96
N SER A 73 -16.86 -1.05 5.96
CA SER A 73 -16.62 0.03 5.01
C SER A 73 -17.85 0.22 4.10
N PRO A 74 -18.26 1.47 3.81
CA PRO A 74 -19.27 1.73 2.79
C PRO A 74 -18.85 1.22 1.41
N ASP A 75 -17.54 1.09 1.16
CA ASP A 75 -16.96 0.56 -0.08
C ASP A 75 -16.56 -0.93 0.05
N ALA A 76 -17.12 -1.67 1.01
CA ALA A 76 -16.65 -3.03 1.33
C ALA A 76 -16.66 -4.01 0.15
N GLU A 77 -17.64 -3.89 -0.75
CA GLU A 77 -17.70 -4.73 -1.95
C GLU A 77 -16.57 -4.42 -2.94
N ARG A 78 -16.21 -3.14 -3.10
CA ARG A 78 -15.07 -2.72 -3.92
C ARG A 78 -13.78 -3.29 -3.35
N PHE A 79 -13.58 -3.14 -2.04
CA PHE A 79 -12.38 -3.65 -1.37
C PHE A 79 -12.27 -5.18 -1.46
N ARG A 80 -13.36 -5.93 -1.24
CA ARG A 80 -13.35 -7.38 -1.42
C ARG A 80 -13.07 -7.79 -2.86
N SER A 81 -13.60 -7.05 -3.84
CA SER A 81 -13.34 -7.27 -5.27
C SER A 81 -11.88 -6.97 -5.65
N ALA A 82 -11.26 -5.98 -5.00
CA ALA A 82 -9.84 -5.62 -5.20
C ALA A 82 -8.87 -6.57 -4.50
N ALA A 83 -9.30 -7.26 -3.43
CA ALA A 83 -8.43 -8.09 -2.60
C ALA A 83 -7.59 -9.13 -3.37
N PRO A 84 -8.09 -9.84 -4.40
CA PRO A 84 -7.28 -10.76 -5.18
C PRO A 84 -6.12 -10.07 -5.92
N LYS A 85 -6.34 -8.88 -6.48
CA LYS A 85 -5.30 -8.10 -7.17
C LYS A 85 -4.22 -7.63 -6.21
N VAL A 86 -4.64 -7.06 -5.07
CA VAL A 86 -3.69 -6.61 -4.03
C VAL A 86 -2.90 -7.78 -3.46
N ARG A 87 -3.54 -8.94 -3.28
CA ARG A 87 -2.86 -10.16 -2.82
C ARG A 87 -1.84 -10.67 -3.83
N ALA A 88 -2.18 -10.70 -5.12
CA ALA A 88 -1.24 -11.10 -6.16
C ALA A 88 0.00 -10.21 -6.19
N LEU A 89 -0.17 -8.88 -6.02
CA LEU A 89 0.95 -7.96 -5.87
C LEU A 89 1.78 -8.26 -4.60
N ALA A 90 1.13 -8.49 -3.45
CA ALA A 90 1.81 -8.83 -2.21
C ALA A 90 2.68 -10.09 -2.35
N GLU A 91 2.14 -11.12 -3.00
CA GLU A 91 2.82 -12.38 -3.26
C GLU A 91 3.98 -12.20 -4.24
N ALA A 92 3.80 -11.43 -5.31
CA ALA A 92 4.86 -11.11 -6.26
C ALA A 92 6.02 -10.36 -5.59
N LEU A 93 5.72 -9.38 -4.74
CA LEU A 93 6.72 -8.64 -3.96
C LEU A 93 7.42 -9.52 -2.93
N ALA A 94 6.72 -10.48 -2.33
CA ALA A 94 7.32 -11.44 -1.39
C ALA A 94 8.26 -12.43 -2.09
N ALA A 95 7.94 -12.84 -3.32
CA ALA A 95 8.72 -13.78 -4.12
C ALA A 95 9.90 -13.13 -4.88
N ALA A 96 9.88 -11.81 -5.05
CA ALA A 96 10.91 -11.09 -5.78
C ALA A 96 12.29 -11.18 -5.07
N PRO A 97 13.38 -11.47 -5.80
CA PRO A 97 14.71 -11.43 -5.22
C PRO A 97 15.08 -10.00 -4.79
N THR A 98 15.96 -9.88 -3.79
CA THR A 98 16.28 -8.60 -3.14
C THR A 98 16.69 -7.48 -4.11
N GLY A 99 17.39 -7.79 -5.20
CA GLY A 99 17.78 -6.79 -6.22
C GLY A 99 16.62 -6.34 -7.12
N HIS A 100 15.71 -7.25 -7.48
CA HIS A 100 14.57 -6.97 -8.38
C HIS A 100 13.48 -6.13 -7.74
N LEU A 101 13.39 -6.16 -6.41
CA LEU A 101 12.49 -5.32 -5.63
C LEU A 101 12.82 -3.84 -5.67
N MET A 102 13.98 -3.46 -6.22
CA MET A 102 14.39 -2.07 -6.44
C MET A 102 14.45 -1.75 -7.95
N GLU A 103 14.14 -2.71 -8.83
CA GLU A 103 14.07 -2.49 -10.27
C GLU A 103 12.72 -1.86 -10.66
N PRO A 104 12.70 -0.94 -11.63
CA PRO A 104 11.45 -0.41 -12.16
C PRO A 104 10.67 -1.53 -12.87
N GLY A 105 9.37 -1.63 -12.59
CA GLY A 105 8.51 -2.65 -13.20
C GLY A 105 7.20 -2.95 -12.46
N TRP A 106 7.04 -2.40 -11.26
CA TRP A 106 5.86 -2.59 -10.42
C TRP A 106 4.70 -1.65 -10.74
N ASN A 107 4.92 -0.65 -11.60
CA ASN A 107 4.01 0.45 -11.85
C ASN A 107 2.66 0.00 -12.42
N ILE A 108 2.65 -0.96 -13.35
CA ILE A 108 1.40 -1.45 -13.95
C ILE A 108 0.54 -2.14 -12.90
N GLN A 109 1.11 -3.09 -12.15
CA GLN A 109 0.40 -3.83 -11.11
C GLN A 109 -0.06 -2.89 -9.98
N ALA A 110 0.75 -1.89 -9.62
CA ALA A 110 0.38 -0.89 -8.63
C ALA A 110 -0.80 -0.02 -9.10
N ARG A 111 -0.76 0.46 -10.36
CA ARG A 111 -1.87 1.22 -10.96
C ARG A 111 -3.15 0.39 -11.04
N GLU A 112 -3.06 -0.89 -11.38
CA GLU A 112 -4.20 -1.80 -11.37
C GLU A 112 -4.80 -2.02 -9.97
N CYS A 113 -3.94 -2.10 -8.94
CA CYS A 113 -4.40 -2.19 -7.56
C CYS A 113 -5.12 -0.91 -7.13
N LEU A 114 -4.55 0.26 -7.46
CA LEU A 114 -5.13 1.56 -7.17
C LEU A 114 -6.49 1.74 -7.84
N ASP A 115 -6.59 1.41 -9.13
CA ASP A 115 -7.85 1.46 -9.88
C ASP A 115 -8.92 0.55 -9.27
N ALA A 116 -8.56 -0.70 -8.92
CA ALA A 116 -9.46 -1.64 -8.26
C ALA A 116 -9.94 -1.14 -6.88
N LEU A 117 -9.09 -0.39 -6.16
CA LEU A 117 -9.43 0.25 -4.89
C LEU A 117 -10.25 1.54 -5.07
N GLY A 118 -10.46 1.99 -6.31
CA GLY A 118 -11.18 3.21 -6.65
C GLY A 118 -10.34 4.48 -6.57
N VAL A 119 -9.02 4.35 -6.49
CA VAL A 119 -8.08 5.47 -6.57
C VAL A 119 -7.84 5.78 -8.05
N GLN A 120 -8.42 6.89 -8.50
CA GLN A 120 -8.25 7.35 -9.88
C GLN A 120 -6.85 7.89 -10.13
N ALA A 121 -6.42 7.81 -11.38
CA ALA A 121 -5.20 8.47 -11.81
C ALA A 121 -5.27 9.98 -11.51
N PRO A 122 -4.15 10.61 -11.11
CA PRO A 122 -4.10 12.05 -10.91
C PRO A 122 -4.50 12.82 -12.19
N PRO A 123 -5.01 14.07 -12.06
CA PRO A 123 -5.26 14.92 -13.22
C PRO A 123 -3.99 15.08 -14.06
N GLY A 124 -4.09 14.85 -15.37
CA GLY A 124 -2.94 14.84 -16.27
C GLY A 124 -2.15 13.52 -16.30
N GLY A 125 -2.60 12.48 -15.57
CA GLY A 125 -1.97 11.16 -15.54
C GLY A 125 -0.86 11.03 -14.51
N TRP A 126 -0.37 9.80 -14.34
CA TRP A 126 0.70 9.45 -13.40
C TRP A 126 2.02 10.14 -13.76
N GLU A 127 2.25 10.36 -15.05
CA GLU A 127 3.43 11.03 -15.58
C GLU A 127 3.47 12.51 -15.17
N SER A 128 2.31 13.18 -15.09
CA SER A 128 2.21 14.56 -14.59
C SER A 128 2.36 14.63 -13.07
N PHE A 129 1.89 13.62 -12.35
CA PHE A 129 2.02 13.52 -10.90
C PHE A 129 3.48 13.41 -10.43
N GLU A 130 4.33 12.76 -11.21
CA GLU A 130 5.77 12.65 -10.95
C GLU A 130 6.52 13.99 -11.05
N GLY A 131 5.90 14.99 -11.68
CA GLY A 131 6.49 16.27 -12.05
C GLY A 131 7.35 16.17 -13.32
N LEU A 132 7.49 17.30 -14.02
CA LEU A 132 8.49 17.45 -15.09
C LEU A 132 9.90 17.30 -14.49
N PRO A 133 10.85 16.70 -15.23
CA PRO A 133 12.23 16.68 -14.79
C PRO A 133 12.73 18.12 -14.63
N PRO A 134 13.65 18.39 -13.69
CA PRO A 134 14.33 19.69 -13.64
C PRO A 134 15.18 19.84 -14.90
N GLY A 135 14.64 20.50 -15.93
CA GLY A 135 15.32 20.68 -17.22
C GLY A 135 14.36 20.80 -18.39
N SER A 136 13.68 21.94 -18.50
CA SER A 136 13.12 22.47 -19.74
C SER A 136 12.96 23.99 -19.56
N ASP A 137 14.09 24.65 -19.32
CA ASP A 137 14.37 26.07 -19.64
C ASP A 137 15.90 26.26 -19.60
#